data_AF-A0A3D2VUT4-F1
#
_entry.id   AF-A0A3D2VUT4-F1
#
_cell.length_a   1.000
_cell.length_b   1.000
_cell.length_c   1.000
_cell.angle_alpha   90.00
_cell.angle_beta   90.00
_cell.angle_gamma   90.00
#
_symmetry.space_group_name_H-M   'P 1'
#
loop_
_entity.id
_entity.type
_entity.pdbx_description
1 polymer ?
#
loop_
_entity_poly.entity_id
_entity_poly.type
_entity_poly.pdbx_seq_one_letter_code
_entity_poly.pdbx_strand_id
1 'polypeptide(L)'
;MNRNEADQRAADYVLGALSGAELAEFEANLARDPKLQRSVADWERRLTPLAATLPEVEPRDSVWQAIEAALDEAGPPATVTVRDGEGEWRTLVPGTEIKVLMVDRDAGFQSFLLRLAPGTLLPPHDHSILEECLLLEGDMLIGDRAYSRGDYHA
;
A
#
# COMPACT_ATOMS: atom_id res chain seq x y z
N MET A 1 -18.56 17.45 -5.95
CA MET A 1 -19.32 16.47 -5.15
C MET A 1 -19.27 16.92 -3.71
N ASN A 2 -20.41 17.11 -3.06
CA ASN A 2 -20.45 17.43 -1.63
C ASN A 2 -19.99 16.19 -0.82
N ARG A 3 -19.43 16.38 0.37
CA ARG A 3 -18.90 15.29 1.21
C ARG A 3 -19.91 14.18 1.47
N ASN A 4 -21.19 14.52 1.61
CA ASN A 4 -22.26 13.55 1.84
C ASN A 4 -22.62 12.72 0.58
N GLU A 5 -22.45 13.29 -0.62
CA GLU A 5 -22.73 12.58 -1.87
C GLU A 5 -21.64 11.54 -2.17
N ALA A 6 -20.38 11.87 -1.87
CA ALA A 6 -19.27 10.95 -2.04
C ALA A 6 -19.35 9.76 -1.08
N ASP A 7 -19.74 10.01 0.18
CA ASP A 7 -19.94 8.97 1.19
C ASP A 7 -21.09 8.02 0.83
N GLN A 8 -22.21 8.56 0.33
CA GLN A 8 -23.33 7.74 -0.14
C GLN A 8 -22.92 6.85 -1.33
N ARG A 9 -22.23 7.40 -2.34
CA ARG A 9 -21.77 6.61 -3.50
C ARG A 9 -20.78 5.52 -3.09
N ALA A 10 -19.95 5.75 -2.08
CA ALA A 10 -19.07 4.73 -1.52
C ALA A 10 -19.87 3.59 -0.86
N ALA A 11 -20.93 3.91 -0.12
CA ALA A 11 -21.83 2.89 0.43
C ALA A 11 -22.52 2.07 -0.67
N ASP A 12 -23.05 2.75 -1.69
CA ASP A 12 -23.73 2.10 -2.82
C ASP A 12 -22.77 1.19 -3.60
N TYR A 13 -21.51 1.62 -3.77
CA TYR A 13 -20.46 0.80 -4.37
C TYR A 13 -20.18 -0.48 -3.55
N VAL A 14 -19.94 -0.35 -2.23
CA VAL A 14 -19.64 -1.50 -1.36
C VAL A 14 -20.81 -2.48 -1.28
N LEU A 15 -22.05 -1.99 -1.33
CA LEU A 15 -23.24 -2.84 -1.38
C LEU A 15 -23.49 -3.48 -2.76
N GLY A 16 -22.71 -3.15 -3.77
CA GLY A 16 -22.90 -3.63 -5.15
C GLY A 16 -24.13 -3.06 -5.84
N ALA A 17 -24.61 -1.88 -5.42
CA ALA A 17 -25.80 -1.24 -5.99
C ALA A 17 -25.48 -0.42 -7.26
N LEU A 18 -24.21 -0.10 -7.52
CA LEU A 18 -23.79 0.58 -8.75
C LEU A 18 -23.67 -0.40 -9.92
N SER A 19 -24.02 0.05 -11.13
CA SER A 19 -23.92 -0.80 -12.33
C SER A 19 -23.60 0.00 -13.60
N GLY A 20 -23.15 -0.70 -14.64
CA GLY A 20 -22.91 -0.12 -15.96
C GLY A 20 -21.95 1.06 -15.93
N ALA A 21 -22.37 2.17 -16.55
CA ALA A 21 -21.55 3.39 -16.64
C ALA A 21 -21.28 4.04 -15.27
N GLU A 22 -22.20 3.92 -14.32
CA GLU A 22 -22.04 4.52 -12.99
C GLU A 22 -20.95 3.83 -12.18
N LEU A 23 -20.88 2.49 -12.29
CA LEU A 23 -19.82 1.69 -11.68
C LEU A 23 -18.46 2.04 -12.29
N ALA A 24 -18.35 2.04 -13.63
CA ALA A 24 -17.11 2.37 -14.33
C ALA A 24 -16.60 3.78 -14.01
N GLU A 25 -17.50 4.77 -13.93
CA GLU A 25 -17.13 6.14 -13.52
C GLU A 25 -16.67 6.18 -12.06
N PHE A 26 -17.36 5.45 -11.17
CA PHE A 26 -16.98 5.40 -9.77
C PHE A 26 -15.60 4.75 -9.58
N GLU A 27 -15.33 3.62 -10.23
CA GLU A 27 -14.03 2.93 -10.19
C GLU A 27 -12.89 3.81 -10.73
N ALA A 28 -13.11 4.50 -11.84
CA ALA A 28 -12.14 5.44 -12.39
C ALA A 28 -11.84 6.60 -11.43
N ASN A 29 -12.82 7.04 -10.64
CA ASN A 29 -12.62 8.04 -9.59
C ASN A 29 -11.94 7.44 -8.35
N LEU A 30 -12.30 6.23 -7.96
CA LEU A 30 -11.74 5.51 -6.83
C LEU A 30 -10.23 5.29 -7.01
N ALA A 31 -9.78 4.98 -8.22
CA ALA A 31 -8.37 4.78 -8.53
C ALA A 31 -7.48 6.01 -8.25
N ARG A 32 -8.06 7.22 -8.21
CA ARG A 32 -7.29 8.48 -8.15
C ARG A 32 -7.62 9.38 -6.96
N ASP A 33 -8.62 9.05 -6.15
CA ASP A 33 -9.06 9.88 -5.02
C ASP A 33 -8.84 9.17 -3.67
N PRO A 34 -7.77 9.55 -2.92
CA PRO A 34 -7.49 8.98 -1.60
C PRO A 34 -8.60 9.16 -0.56
N LYS A 35 -9.44 10.20 -0.68
CA LYS A 35 -10.56 10.39 0.24
C LYS A 35 -11.69 9.42 -0.07
N LEU A 36 -11.93 9.15 -1.35
CA LEU A 36 -12.92 8.17 -1.78
C LEU A 36 -12.48 6.75 -1.40
N GLN A 37 -11.20 6.42 -1.60
CA GLN A 37 -10.59 5.16 -1.14
C GLN A 37 -10.78 4.92 0.35
N ARG A 38 -10.51 5.94 1.19
CA ARG A 38 -10.75 5.85 2.63
C ARG A 38 -12.23 5.63 2.96
N SER A 39 -13.13 6.31 2.26
CA SER A 39 -14.57 6.18 2.50
C SER A 39 -15.07 4.77 2.14
N VAL A 40 -14.60 4.20 1.02
CA VAL A 40 -14.88 2.80 0.64
C VAL A 40 -14.34 1.85 1.71
N ALA A 41 -13.08 2.00 2.13
CA ALA A 41 -12.49 1.16 3.17
C ALA A 41 -13.23 1.27 4.51
N ASP A 42 -13.73 2.45 4.88
CA ASP A 42 -14.56 2.65 6.06
C ASP A 42 -15.88 1.87 5.97
N TRP A 43 -16.54 1.89 4.80
CA TRP A 43 -17.78 1.15 4.55
C TRP A 43 -17.55 -0.37 4.52
N GLU A 44 -16.49 -0.84 3.87
CA GLU A 44 -16.09 -2.24 3.88
C GLU A 44 -15.90 -2.73 5.32
N ARG A 45 -15.08 -2.04 6.13
CA ARG A 45 -14.86 -2.41 7.55
C ARG A 45 -16.15 -2.47 8.36
N ARG A 46 -17.15 -1.63 8.06
CA ARG A 46 -18.46 -1.65 8.75
C ARG A 46 -19.32 -2.83 8.32
N LEU A 47 -19.23 -3.26 7.07
CA LEU A 47 -20.12 -4.27 6.49
C LEU A 47 -19.51 -5.68 6.47
N THR A 48 -18.19 -5.83 6.51
CA THR A 48 -17.51 -7.15 6.62
C THR A 48 -18.06 -8.03 7.75
N PRO A 49 -18.37 -7.52 8.97
CA PRO A 49 -18.94 -8.34 10.02
C PRO A 49 -20.29 -8.98 9.65
N LEU A 50 -21.10 -8.33 8.79
CA LEU A 50 -22.36 -8.90 8.31
C LEU A 50 -22.11 -10.04 7.33
N ALA A 51 -21.11 -9.92 6.44
CA ALA A 51 -20.74 -10.99 5.52
C ALA A 51 -20.31 -12.27 6.28
N ALA A 52 -19.61 -12.12 7.41
CA ALA A 52 -19.22 -13.24 8.26
C ALA A 52 -20.40 -13.99 8.92
N THR A 53 -21.62 -13.43 8.89
CA THR A 53 -22.83 -14.11 9.38
C THR A 53 -23.54 -14.96 8.34
N LEU A 54 -23.15 -14.83 7.06
CA LEU A 54 -23.76 -15.59 5.97
C LEU A 54 -23.28 -17.04 6.02
N PRO A 55 -24.12 -18.01 5.64
CA PRO A 55 -23.70 -19.39 5.50
C PRO A 55 -22.65 -19.52 4.39
N GLU A 56 -21.65 -20.36 4.61
CA GLU A 56 -20.68 -20.72 3.59
C GLU A 56 -21.37 -21.44 2.43
N VAL A 57 -21.02 -21.05 1.21
CA VAL A 57 -21.51 -21.66 -0.03
C VAL A 57 -20.31 -22.11 -0.83
N GLU A 58 -20.20 -23.42 -1.05
CA GLU A 58 -19.14 -24.00 -1.86
C GLU A 58 -19.25 -23.48 -3.31
N PRO A 59 -18.21 -22.80 -3.84
CA PRO A 59 -18.18 -22.42 -5.24
C PRO A 59 -18.03 -23.66 -6.13
N ARG A 60 -18.29 -23.53 -7.43
CA ARG A 60 -18.04 -24.60 -8.39
C ARG A 60 -16.52 -24.77 -8.57
N ASP A 61 -16.01 -25.99 -8.70
CA ASP A 61 -14.58 -26.29 -8.93
C ASP A 61 -13.96 -25.48 -10.08
N SER A 62 -14.74 -25.18 -11.12
CA SER A 62 -14.31 -24.36 -12.26
C SER A 62 -13.88 -22.95 -11.86
N VAL A 63 -14.37 -22.42 -10.74
CA VAL A 63 -13.99 -21.10 -10.21
C VAL A 63 -12.52 -21.12 -9.78
N TRP A 64 -12.10 -22.16 -9.06
CA TRP A 64 -10.70 -22.30 -8.65
C TRP A 64 -9.78 -22.44 -9.86
N GLN A 65 -10.15 -23.29 -10.82
CA GLN A 65 -9.40 -23.47 -12.06
C GLN A 65 -9.25 -22.17 -12.86
N ALA A 66 -10.29 -21.32 -12.88
CA ALA A 66 -10.24 -20.02 -13.52
C ALA A 66 -9.31 -19.03 -12.79
N ILE A 67 -9.29 -19.06 -11.46
CA ILE A 67 -8.36 -18.25 -10.65
C ILE A 67 -6.92 -18.68 -10.90
N GLU A 68 -6.63 -19.98 -10.87
CA GLU A 68 -5.28 -20.51 -11.15
C GLU A 68 -4.80 -20.10 -12.54
N ALA A 69 -5.63 -20.29 -13.57
CA ALA A 69 -5.28 -19.91 -14.93
C ALA A 69 -5.01 -18.40 -15.06
N ALA A 70 -5.79 -17.55 -14.38
CA ALA A 70 -5.58 -16.10 -14.38
C ALA A 70 -4.29 -15.69 -13.66
N LEU A 71 -3.91 -16.36 -12.57
CA LEU A 71 -2.66 -16.13 -11.87
C LEU A 71 -1.45 -16.57 -12.70
N ASP A 72 -1.55 -17.72 -13.37
CA ASP A 72 -0.50 -18.22 -14.27
C ASP A 72 -0.30 -17.29 -15.47
N GLU A 73 -1.39 -16.74 -16.04
CA GLU A 73 -1.33 -15.76 -17.14
C GLU A 73 -0.71 -14.43 -16.69
N ALA A 74 -1.08 -13.94 -15.51
CA ALA A 74 -0.49 -12.72 -14.94
C ALA A 74 1.02 -12.88 -14.69
N GLY A 75 1.47 -14.11 -14.42
CA GLY A 75 2.85 -14.43 -14.10
C GLY A 75 3.29 -13.86 -12.75
N PRO A 76 4.50 -14.20 -12.28
CA PRO A 76 5.05 -13.57 -11.10
C PRO A 76 5.20 -12.05 -11.33
N PRO A 77 5.05 -11.22 -10.28
CA PRO A 77 5.32 -9.79 -10.40
C PRO A 77 6.70 -9.55 -11.02
N ALA A 78 6.81 -8.54 -11.88
CA ALA A 78 8.09 -8.17 -12.45
C ALA A 78 9.10 -7.88 -11.34
N THR A 79 10.25 -8.54 -11.36
CA THR A 79 11.30 -8.25 -10.38
C THR A 79 11.96 -6.92 -10.72
N VAL A 80 12.03 -6.02 -9.75
CA VAL A 80 12.82 -4.79 -9.87
C VAL A 80 14.22 -5.05 -9.35
N THR A 81 15.23 -4.80 -10.19
CA THR A 81 16.64 -4.84 -9.80
C THR A 81 17.24 -3.46 -9.96
N VAL A 82 17.76 -2.89 -8.87
CA VAL A 82 18.56 -1.66 -8.89
C VAL A 82 19.97 -2.02 -8.46
N ARG A 83 20.93 -1.90 -9.37
CA ARG A 83 22.35 -2.14 -9.06
C ARG A 83 22.93 -0.97 -8.26
N ASP A 84 24.07 -1.19 -7.61
CA ASP A 84 24.70 -0.18 -6.76
C ASP A 84 24.91 1.18 -7.46
N GLY A 85 25.42 1.14 -8.69
CA GLY A 85 25.64 2.31 -9.55
C GLY A 85 24.40 2.84 -10.27
N GLU A 86 23.23 2.24 -10.05
CA GLU A 86 21.96 2.68 -10.63
C GLU A 86 21.15 3.49 -9.60
N GLY A 87 20.23 4.31 -10.12
CA GLY A 87 19.43 5.24 -9.34
C GLY A 87 20.20 6.48 -8.89
N GLU A 88 19.48 7.42 -8.30
CA GLU A 88 20.03 8.70 -7.87
C GLU A 88 19.84 8.89 -6.36
N TRP A 89 20.93 9.23 -5.67
CA TRP A 89 20.84 9.77 -4.32
C TRP A 89 20.39 11.23 -4.38
N ARG A 90 19.44 11.58 -3.52
CA ARG A 90 18.91 12.94 -3.41
C ARG A 90 18.87 13.36 -1.95
N THR A 91 19.22 14.60 -1.66
CA THR A 91 19.04 15.17 -0.32
C THR A 91 17.56 15.24 0.02
N LEU A 92 17.15 14.55 1.08
CA LEU A 92 15.79 14.62 1.60
C LEU A 92 15.64 15.80 2.55
N VAL A 93 16.54 15.86 3.53
CA VAL A 93 16.74 16.95 4.49
C VAL A 93 18.24 17.08 4.78
N PRO A 94 18.75 18.18 5.36
CA PRO A 94 20.16 18.28 5.71
C PRO A 94 20.65 17.07 6.51
N GLY A 95 21.73 16.43 6.06
CA GLY A 95 22.29 15.23 6.69
C GLY A 95 21.60 13.91 6.33
N THR A 96 20.51 13.92 5.54
CA THR A 96 19.81 12.72 5.09
C THR A 96 19.72 12.67 3.57
N GLU A 97 20.18 11.57 2.98
CA GLU A 97 20.03 11.27 1.56
C GLU A 97 19.10 10.06 1.38
N ILE A 98 18.32 10.07 0.31
CA ILE A 98 17.43 8.98 -0.07
C ILE A 98 17.70 8.55 -1.51
N LYS A 99 17.67 7.25 -1.75
CA LYS A 99 17.64 6.64 -3.09
C LYS A 99 16.38 5.79 -3.19
N VAL A 100 15.40 6.25 -3.96
CA VAL A 100 14.18 5.47 -4.21
C VAL A 100 14.51 4.31 -5.15
N LEU A 101 14.14 3.09 -4.76
CA LEU A 101 14.42 1.86 -5.53
C LEU A 101 13.21 1.41 -6.34
N MET A 102 12.04 1.40 -5.71
CA MET A 102 10.79 0.95 -6.31
C MET A 102 9.64 1.74 -5.69
N VAL A 103 8.68 2.11 -6.54
CA VAL A 103 7.40 2.66 -6.12
C VAL A 103 6.33 1.91 -6.90
N ASP A 104 5.47 1.20 -6.19
CA ASP A 104 4.22 0.66 -6.71
C ASP A 104 3.08 1.42 -6.05
N ARG A 105 2.48 2.35 -6.81
CA ARG A 105 1.42 3.21 -6.27
C ARG A 105 0.09 2.46 -6.13
N ASP A 106 -0.12 1.44 -6.96
CA ASP A 106 -1.36 0.67 -6.97
C ASP A 106 -1.37 -0.30 -5.78
N ALA A 107 -0.21 -0.91 -5.49
CA ALA A 107 -0.02 -1.73 -4.29
C ALA A 107 0.24 -0.90 -3.01
N GLY A 108 0.39 0.42 -3.10
CA GLY A 108 0.74 1.27 -1.96
C GLY A 108 2.11 0.96 -1.35
N PHE A 109 3.05 0.47 -2.16
CA PHE A 109 4.36 -0.02 -1.74
C PHE A 109 5.51 0.87 -2.21
N GLN A 110 6.51 1.06 -1.36
CA GLN A 110 7.73 1.76 -1.72
C GLN A 110 8.94 1.09 -1.04
N SER A 111 10.04 0.96 -1.77
CA SER A 111 11.35 0.61 -1.22
C SER A 111 12.38 1.69 -1.54
N PHE A 112 13.25 1.98 -0.58
CA PHE A 112 14.29 3.00 -0.71
C PHE A 112 15.50 2.64 0.14
N LEU A 113 16.66 3.21 -0.20
CA LEU A 113 17.80 3.29 0.70
C LEU A 113 17.82 4.67 1.34
N LEU A 114 18.11 4.71 2.63
CA LEU A 114 18.28 5.93 3.39
C LEU A 114 19.71 5.99 3.93
N ARG A 115 20.36 7.14 3.80
CA ARG A 115 21.68 7.41 4.39
C ARG A 115 21.57 8.60 5.32
N LEU A 116 21.94 8.41 6.57
CA LEU A 116 21.99 9.47 7.58
C LEU A 116 23.45 9.74 7.92
N ALA A 117 23.85 11.02 7.90
CA ALA A 117 25.13 11.43 8.45
C ALA A 117 25.11 11.26 9.98
N PRO A 118 26.25 10.96 10.63
CA PRO A 118 26.30 10.80 12.09
C PRO A 118 25.69 11.97 12.85
N GLY A 119 24.81 11.66 13.81
CA GLY A 119 24.09 12.65 14.62
C GLY A 119 22.88 13.30 13.93
N THR A 120 22.55 12.91 12.68
CA THR A 120 21.34 13.40 12.01
C THR A 120 20.09 12.77 12.62
N LEU A 121 19.09 13.60 12.87
CA LEU A 121 17.76 13.18 13.29
C LEU A 121 16.82 13.22 12.09
N LEU A 122 16.23 12.08 11.75
CA LEU A 122 15.11 12.05 10.82
C LEU A 122 13.88 12.67 11.51
N PRO A 123 13.23 13.69 10.92
CA PRO A 123 12.05 14.29 11.52
C PRO A 123 10.94 13.25 11.74
N PRO A 124 10.18 13.35 12.85
CA PRO A 124 9.01 12.52 13.06
C PRO A 124 8.03 12.67 11.90
N HIS A 125 7.50 11.55 11.41
CA HIS A 125 6.51 11.50 10.34
C HIS A 125 5.53 10.35 10.58
N ASP A 126 4.35 10.48 9.98
CA ASP A 126 3.27 9.52 10.17
C ASP A 126 3.37 8.37 9.16
N HIS A 127 3.30 7.15 9.66
CA HIS A 127 3.17 5.95 8.85
C HIS A 127 1.71 5.49 8.84
N SER A 128 1.05 5.65 7.68
CA SER A 128 -0.30 5.10 7.43
C SER A 128 -0.27 3.66 6.90
N ILE A 129 0.93 3.14 6.66
CA ILE A 129 1.26 1.79 6.19
C ILE A 129 2.43 1.26 7.04
N LEU A 130 2.60 -0.05 7.11
CA LEU A 130 3.73 -0.66 7.81
C LEU A 130 5.05 -0.19 7.17
N GLU A 131 6.00 0.27 7.98
CA GLU A 131 7.37 0.56 7.53
C GLU A 131 8.30 -0.53 8.06
N GLU A 132 9.14 -1.06 7.18
CA GLU A 132 10.16 -2.04 7.53
C GLU A 132 11.55 -1.48 7.20
N CYS A 133 12.46 -1.52 8.18
CA CYS A 133 13.81 -0.99 8.07
C CYS A 133 14.85 -2.06 8.38
N LEU A 134 15.80 -2.30 7.47
CA LEU A 134 17.00 -3.11 7.71
C LEU A 134 18.24 -2.22 7.72
N LEU A 135 19.00 -2.23 8.82
CA LEU A 135 20.23 -1.45 8.91
C LEU A 135 21.35 -2.13 8.12
N LEU A 136 21.76 -1.51 7.02
CA LEU A 136 22.85 -2.02 6.19
C LEU A 136 24.23 -1.66 6.72
N GLU A 137 24.39 -0.45 7.27
CA GLU A 137 25.65 0.08 7.80
C GLU A 137 25.43 1.03 8.99
N GLY A 138 26.41 1.11 9.88
CA GLY A 138 26.39 2.01 11.04
C GLY A 138 25.52 1.52 12.18
N ASP A 139 24.99 2.48 12.93
CA ASP A 139 24.05 2.31 14.04
C ASP A 139 22.97 3.39 13.96
N MET A 140 21.82 3.13 14.61
CA MET A 140 20.72 4.07 14.69
C MET A 140 19.92 3.89 15.97
N LEU A 141 19.34 4.99 16.46
CA LEU A 141 18.32 4.97 17.50
C LEU A 141 16.95 5.16 16.85
N ILE A 142 16.02 4.25 17.14
CA ILE A 142 14.59 4.40 16.79
C ILE A 142 13.81 4.33 18.10
N GLY A 143 13.20 5.45 18.49
CA GLY A 143 12.65 5.61 19.82
C GLY A 143 13.75 5.49 20.89
N ASP A 144 13.59 4.54 21.81
CA ASP A 144 14.53 4.23 22.89
C ASP A 144 15.45 3.04 22.58
N ARG A 145 15.37 2.47 21.37
CA ARG A 145 16.09 1.26 20.97
C ARG A 145 17.27 1.57 20.06
N ALA A 146 18.40 0.95 20.36
CA ALA A 146 19.58 0.96 19.51
C ALA A 146 19.57 -0.24 18.56
N TYR A 147 19.89 0.04 17.30
CA TYR A 147 20.01 -0.92 16.22
C TYR A 147 21.40 -0.81 15.60
N SER A 148 21.90 -1.92 15.09
CA SER A 148 23.21 -2.08 14.47
C SER A 148 23.08 -2.77 13.10
N ARG A 149 24.19 -2.87 12.36
CA ARG A 149 24.23 -3.57 11.07
C ARG A 149 23.59 -4.96 11.15
N GLY A 150 22.59 -5.20 10.30
CA GLY A 150 21.85 -6.44 10.20
C GLY A 150 20.56 -6.48 11.03
N ASP A 151 20.35 -5.50 11.92
CA ASP A 151 19.11 -5.43 12.69
C ASP A 151 17.95 -4.91 11.84
N TYR A 152 16.76 -5.45 12.12
CA TYR A 152 15.50 -5.15 11.44
C TYR A 152 14.50 -4.50 12.41
N HIS A 153 13.70 -3.55 11.91
CA HIS A 153 12.65 -2.85 12.63
C HIS A 153 11.37 -2.77 11.78
N ALA A 154 10.21 -3.02 12.40
CA ALA A 154 8.87 -2.84 11.84
C ALA A 154 7.83 -2.60 12.95
#